data_AF-A0A537VF52-F1
#
_entry.id   AF-A0A537VF52-F1
#
_cell.length_a   1.000
_cell.length_b   1.000
_cell.length_c   1.000
_cell.angle_alpha   90.00
_cell.angle_beta   90.00
_cell.angle_gamma   90.00
#
_symmetry.space_group_name_H-M   'P 1'
#
loop_
_entity.id
_entity.type
_entity.pdbx_description
1 polymer ?
#
loop_
_entity_poly.entity_id
_entity_poly.type
_entity_poly.pdbx_seq_one_letter_code
_entity_poly.pdbx_strand_id
1 'polypeptide(L)'
;MEVARRSILKAAGALGLLALVPLERLQSLAATAPGPGAAGRFLTAHEMATLRAVCARFIPGPPEDPDPGALEAGVPEAIDLLLAAFTFDPPLIHAGGPFSNRAGARRDDFARFVPLDALAELGWRIRIEGSRGIKRREFAGPVVGLQEIYRDGLAHLDARANSLFRMNFTALPGPAQDLLLSDQTDGDTQTFVGAALSNSLDAMYGPPEYGGNRQLVGWRYTAWPGDSQPRGFSRSQVSNAGPNSARLGPAAIEAAQRFLPAFVGRPASREQFWLARAGFMRA
;
A
#
# COMPACT_ATOMS: atom_id res chain seq x y z
N MET A 1 -6.64 23.59 14.20
CA MET A 1 -5.31 23.09 13.78
C MET A 1 -4.47 22.93 15.04
N GLU A 2 -4.62 21.80 15.71
CA GLU A 2 -3.85 21.44 16.92
C GLU A 2 -3.47 19.96 16.76
N VAL A 3 -2.57 19.69 15.81
CA VAL A 3 -1.88 18.40 15.72
C VAL A 3 -0.74 18.49 16.75
N ALA A 4 -1.04 18.28 18.03
CA ALA A 4 -0.18 18.75 19.11
C ALA A 4 0.32 17.62 20.02
N ARG A 5 1.64 17.33 19.86
CA ARG A 5 2.61 16.82 20.85
C ARG A 5 2.42 15.42 21.45
N ARG A 6 1.21 14.88 21.59
CA ARG A 6 0.99 13.56 22.21
C ARG A 6 1.46 12.38 21.35
N SER A 7 1.32 12.44 20.04
CA SER A 7 1.76 11.38 19.13
C SER A 7 3.30 11.34 19.00
N ILE A 8 3.95 12.51 19.03
CA ILE A 8 5.42 12.63 19.02
C ILE A 8 6.01 12.03 20.30
N LEU A 9 5.38 12.22 21.47
CA LEU A 9 5.85 11.66 22.74
C LEU A 9 5.73 10.13 22.82
N LYS A 10 4.74 9.51 22.17
CA LYS A 10 4.62 8.04 22.12
C LYS A 10 5.69 7.40 21.22
N ALA A 11 5.94 7.99 20.05
CA ALA A 11 7.02 7.54 19.16
C ALA A 11 8.41 7.81 19.74
N ALA A 12 8.63 8.98 20.35
CA ALA A 12 9.88 9.30 21.06
C ALA A 12 10.09 8.42 22.30
N GLY A 13 9.02 8.04 23.00
CA GLY A 13 9.07 7.10 24.13
C GLY A 13 9.45 5.68 23.69
N ALA A 14 8.91 5.20 22.56
CA ALA A 14 9.30 3.92 21.96
C ALA A 14 10.76 3.94 21.46
N LEU A 15 11.22 5.06 20.89
CA LEU A 15 12.63 5.31 20.57
C LEU A 15 13.54 5.30 21.78
N GLY A 16 13.14 6.01 22.84
CA GLY A 16 13.88 6.04 24.11
C GLY A 16 13.98 4.65 24.71
N LEU A 17 12.89 3.88 24.69
CA LEU A 17 12.87 2.49 25.15
C LEU A 17 13.72 1.57 24.25
N LEU A 18 13.63 1.67 22.94
CA LEU A 18 14.45 0.90 21.99
C LEU A 18 15.94 1.27 22.04
N ALA A 19 16.26 2.55 22.25
CA ALA A 19 17.63 3.03 22.44
C ALA A 19 18.24 2.56 23.77
N LEU A 20 17.40 2.22 24.74
CA LEU A 20 17.79 1.57 25.99
C LEU A 20 17.95 0.05 25.84
N VAL A 21 17.44 -0.56 24.75
CA VAL A 21 17.68 -1.97 24.45
C VAL A 21 19.07 -2.11 23.81
N PRO A 22 19.99 -2.87 24.41
CA PRO A 22 21.30 -3.11 23.81
C PRO A 22 21.16 -3.71 22.41
N LEU A 23 22.02 -3.30 21.48
CA LEU A 23 22.00 -3.79 20.10
C LEU A 23 22.07 -5.33 20.04
N GLU A 24 22.84 -5.94 20.93
CA GLU A 24 22.98 -7.40 21.06
C GLU A 24 21.65 -8.10 21.39
N ARG A 25 20.79 -7.46 22.20
CA ARG A 25 19.44 -7.96 22.54
C ARG A 25 18.48 -7.82 21.36
N LEU A 26 18.61 -6.76 20.55
CA LEU A 26 17.85 -6.64 19.32
C LEU A 26 18.30 -7.68 18.29
N GLN A 27 19.60 -7.93 18.18
CA GLN A 27 20.18 -8.93 17.27
C GLN A 27 19.76 -10.35 17.66
N SER A 28 19.63 -10.67 18.95
CA SER A 28 19.16 -11.99 19.38
C SER A 28 17.67 -12.22 19.07
N LEU A 29 16.84 -11.17 19.15
CA LEU A 29 15.44 -11.23 18.70
C LEU A 29 15.34 -11.34 17.16
N ALA A 30 16.25 -10.69 16.44
CA ALA A 30 16.37 -10.78 14.99
C ALA A 30 16.88 -12.14 14.50
N ALA A 31 17.71 -12.84 15.27
CA ALA A 31 18.26 -14.16 14.92
C ALA A 31 17.19 -15.25 14.81
N THR A 32 15.97 -14.99 15.28
CA THR A 32 14.79 -15.86 15.08
C THR A 32 13.96 -15.51 13.83
N ALA A 33 14.40 -14.55 13.01
CA ALA A 33 13.68 -14.15 11.81
C ALA A 33 13.58 -15.32 10.80
N PRO A 34 12.40 -15.52 10.18
CA PRO A 34 12.25 -16.49 9.10
C PRO A 34 13.22 -16.18 7.95
N GLY A 35 13.77 -17.21 7.30
CA GLY A 35 14.57 -17.04 6.09
C GLY A 35 13.80 -16.38 4.94
N PRO A 36 14.48 -15.90 3.89
CA PRO A 36 13.83 -15.22 2.77
C PRO A 36 12.75 -16.12 2.15
N GLY A 37 11.52 -15.62 2.13
CA GLY A 37 10.38 -16.33 1.54
C GLY A 37 10.49 -16.44 0.01
N ALA A 38 9.50 -17.04 -0.63
CA ALA A 38 9.48 -17.17 -2.09
C ALA A 38 9.53 -15.78 -2.79
N ALA A 39 10.30 -15.72 -3.88
CA ALA A 39 10.34 -14.57 -4.78
C ALA A 39 8.98 -14.31 -5.42
N GLY A 40 8.75 -13.04 -5.79
CA GLY A 40 7.60 -12.60 -6.56
C GLY A 40 7.81 -12.81 -8.06
N ARG A 41 6.86 -12.29 -8.83
CA ARG A 41 6.94 -12.15 -10.28
C ARG A 41 7.86 -11.00 -10.69
N PHE A 42 7.89 -9.91 -9.95
CA PHE A 42 8.77 -8.76 -10.21
C PHE A 42 9.88 -8.60 -9.17
N LEU A 43 9.53 -8.76 -7.89
CA LEU A 43 10.42 -8.60 -6.75
C LEU A 43 11.17 -9.89 -6.41
N THR A 44 12.41 -9.75 -5.96
CA THR A 44 13.22 -10.85 -5.42
C THR A 44 12.62 -11.41 -4.12
N ALA A 45 13.15 -12.55 -3.68
CA ALA A 45 12.77 -13.18 -2.40
C ALA A 45 12.93 -12.23 -1.20
N HIS A 46 14.03 -11.49 -1.17
CA HIS A 46 14.32 -10.54 -0.09
C HIS A 46 13.42 -9.31 -0.16
N GLU A 47 13.29 -8.68 -1.32
CA GLU A 47 12.38 -7.55 -1.53
C GLU A 47 10.92 -7.90 -1.18
N MET A 48 10.47 -9.10 -1.54
CA MET A 48 9.14 -9.60 -1.14
C MET A 48 9.01 -9.77 0.37
N ALA A 49 10.04 -10.26 1.06
CA ALA A 49 10.02 -10.38 2.52
C ALA A 49 9.93 -8.99 3.18
N THR A 50 10.70 -8.02 2.69
CA THR A 50 10.62 -6.63 3.14
C THR A 50 9.24 -6.03 2.87
N LEU A 51 8.67 -6.22 1.67
CA LEU A 51 7.33 -5.73 1.35
C LEU A 51 6.25 -6.36 2.24
N ARG A 52 6.33 -7.67 2.54
CA ARG A 52 5.42 -8.33 3.50
C ARG A 52 5.49 -7.68 4.88
N ALA A 53 6.70 -7.44 5.39
CA ALA A 53 6.89 -6.76 6.68
C ALA A 53 6.28 -5.36 6.66
N VAL A 54 6.51 -4.58 5.59
CA VAL A 54 5.92 -3.24 5.41
C VAL A 54 4.39 -3.29 5.41
N CYS A 55 3.77 -4.14 4.59
CA CYS A 55 2.32 -4.24 4.52
C CYS A 55 1.70 -4.74 5.84
N ALA A 56 2.37 -5.62 6.57
CA ALA A 56 1.94 -6.06 7.91
C ALA A 56 1.95 -4.93 8.94
N ARG A 57 2.77 -3.88 8.75
CA ARG A 57 2.72 -2.66 9.57
C ARG A 57 1.56 -1.73 9.17
N PHE A 58 1.21 -1.69 7.89
CA PHE A 58 0.11 -0.86 7.39
C PHE A 58 -1.26 -1.37 7.78
N ILE A 59 -1.47 -2.69 7.63
CA ILE A 59 -2.74 -3.36 7.95
C ILE A 59 -2.37 -4.60 8.79
N PRO A 60 -2.25 -4.44 10.12
CA PRO A 60 -1.88 -5.53 11.02
C PRO A 60 -2.86 -6.69 10.96
N GLY A 61 -2.32 -7.88 11.22
CA GLY A 61 -3.08 -9.12 11.32
C GLY A 61 -2.51 -10.00 12.43
N PRO A 62 -2.89 -11.29 12.49
CA PRO A 62 -2.43 -12.18 13.54
C PRO A 62 -0.89 -12.35 13.51
N PRO A 63 -0.24 -12.50 14.69
CA PRO A 63 -0.84 -12.57 16.02
C PRO A 63 -1.05 -11.21 16.71
N GLU A 64 -0.64 -10.10 16.10
CA GLU A 64 -0.69 -8.76 16.72
C GLU A 64 -2.11 -8.22 16.79
N ASP A 65 -2.93 -8.55 15.79
CA ASP A 65 -4.35 -8.25 15.71
C ASP A 65 -5.12 -9.57 15.53
N PRO A 66 -6.19 -9.86 16.30
CA PRO A 66 -7.04 -11.03 16.04
C PRO A 66 -7.75 -10.96 14.68
N ASP A 67 -7.92 -9.76 14.12
CA ASP A 67 -8.54 -9.55 12.83
C ASP A 67 -7.54 -9.80 11.68
N PRO A 68 -8.01 -10.21 10.49
CA PRO A 68 -7.13 -10.49 9.36
C PRO A 68 -6.50 -9.21 8.78
N GLY A 69 -5.21 -9.27 8.49
CA GLY A 69 -4.42 -8.16 7.98
C GLY A 69 -4.03 -8.30 6.51
N ALA A 70 -3.05 -7.49 6.11
CA ALA A 70 -2.51 -7.48 4.75
C ALA A 70 -1.96 -8.84 4.31
N LEU A 71 -1.34 -9.60 5.22
CA LEU A 71 -0.75 -10.90 4.91
C LEU A 71 -1.83 -11.95 4.62
N GLU A 72 -2.87 -12.00 5.44
CA GLU A 72 -4.01 -12.91 5.26
C GLU A 72 -4.75 -12.62 3.95
N ALA A 73 -4.82 -11.34 3.57
CA ALA A 73 -5.42 -10.88 2.33
C ALA A 73 -4.54 -11.09 1.08
N GLY A 74 -3.26 -11.42 1.23
CA GLY A 74 -2.33 -11.56 0.11
C GLY A 74 -1.94 -10.24 -0.56
N VAL A 75 -1.99 -9.14 0.19
CA VAL A 75 -1.69 -7.79 -0.30
C VAL A 75 -0.29 -7.67 -0.91
N PRO A 76 0.80 -8.15 -0.30
CA PRO A 76 2.15 -8.01 -0.85
C PRO A 76 2.30 -8.67 -2.23
N GLU A 77 1.71 -9.85 -2.41
CA GLU A 77 1.73 -10.54 -3.70
C GLU A 77 0.86 -9.84 -4.75
N ALA A 78 -0.26 -9.23 -4.36
CA ALA A 78 -1.11 -8.45 -5.27
C ALA A 78 -0.35 -7.23 -5.81
N ILE A 79 0.39 -6.56 -4.94
CA ILE A 79 1.26 -5.44 -5.32
C ILE A 79 2.34 -5.91 -6.30
N ASP A 80 3.01 -7.03 -6.01
CA ASP A 80 4.02 -7.59 -6.91
C ASP A 80 3.42 -8.01 -8.28
N LEU A 81 2.18 -8.53 -8.31
CA LEU A 81 1.46 -8.79 -9.56
C LEU A 81 1.20 -7.50 -10.36
N LEU A 82 0.86 -6.39 -9.71
CA LEU A 82 0.73 -5.09 -10.36
C LEU A 82 2.07 -4.62 -10.93
N LEU A 83 3.17 -4.74 -10.18
CA LEU A 83 4.51 -4.40 -10.66
C LEU A 83 4.93 -5.28 -11.86
N ALA A 84 4.47 -6.52 -11.90
CA ALA A 84 4.69 -7.47 -12.98
C ALA A 84 3.60 -7.44 -14.08
N ALA A 85 2.63 -6.52 -14.05
CA ALA A 85 1.40 -6.64 -14.83
C ALA A 85 1.62 -6.82 -16.34
N PHE A 86 2.66 -6.19 -16.90
CA PHE A 86 3.01 -6.27 -18.33
C PHE A 86 3.86 -7.50 -18.72
N THR A 87 4.11 -8.42 -17.79
CA THR A 87 4.70 -9.73 -18.08
C THR A 87 3.65 -10.78 -18.48
N PHE A 88 2.37 -10.41 -18.37
CA PHE A 88 1.22 -11.24 -18.73
C PHE A 88 0.58 -10.76 -20.05
N ASP A 89 -0.13 -11.67 -20.72
CA ASP A 89 -0.92 -11.39 -21.91
C ASP A 89 -2.35 -11.96 -21.76
N PRO A 90 -3.40 -11.12 -21.72
CA PRO A 90 -3.34 -9.65 -21.63
C PRO A 90 -2.73 -9.18 -20.30
N PRO A 91 -2.22 -7.94 -20.23
CA PRO A 91 -1.68 -7.39 -18.98
C PRO A 91 -2.69 -7.43 -17.84
N LEU A 92 -2.22 -7.69 -16.61
CA LEU A 92 -3.08 -7.76 -15.41
C LEU A 92 -3.48 -6.35 -14.90
N ILE A 93 -4.13 -5.57 -15.77
CA ILE A 93 -4.47 -4.17 -15.54
C ILE A 93 -5.99 -3.97 -15.41
N HIS A 94 -6.76 -4.52 -16.34
CA HIS A 94 -8.22 -4.44 -16.33
C HIS A 94 -8.81 -5.84 -16.38
N ALA A 95 -9.39 -6.27 -15.26
CA ALA A 95 -10.34 -7.37 -15.22
C ALA A 95 -11.55 -7.03 -16.12
N GLY A 96 -12.02 -8.03 -16.85
CA GLY A 96 -13.02 -7.89 -17.89
C GLY A 96 -14.45 -7.96 -17.37
N GLY A 97 -15.39 -7.41 -18.14
CA GLY A 97 -16.82 -7.46 -17.82
C GLY A 97 -17.20 -6.74 -16.50
N PRO A 98 -18.47 -6.41 -16.29
CA PRO A 98 -18.89 -5.68 -15.09
C PRO A 98 -19.19 -6.57 -13.87
N PHE A 99 -19.28 -7.91 -14.02
CA PHE A 99 -19.84 -8.79 -13.00
C PHE A 99 -19.01 -10.05 -12.74
N SER A 100 -18.82 -10.39 -11.46
CA SER A 100 -18.37 -11.70 -11.03
C SER A 100 -19.52 -12.70 -10.94
N ASN A 101 -19.21 -13.97 -10.67
CA ASN A 101 -20.22 -15.00 -10.40
C ASN A 101 -20.69 -15.06 -8.94
N ARG A 102 -20.16 -14.21 -8.04
CA ARG A 102 -20.44 -14.30 -6.59
C ARG A 102 -21.92 -14.10 -6.24
N ALA A 103 -22.65 -13.34 -7.05
CA ALA A 103 -24.10 -13.15 -6.92
C ALA A 103 -24.95 -14.22 -7.66
N GLY A 104 -24.37 -15.36 -8.02
CA GLY A 104 -25.06 -16.47 -8.66
C GLY A 104 -25.14 -16.40 -10.19
N ALA A 105 -24.32 -15.56 -10.83
CA ALA A 105 -24.21 -15.55 -12.29
C ALA A 105 -23.58 -16.86 -12.79
N ARG A 106 -23.99 -17.34 -13.97
CA ARG A 106 -23.46 -18.60 -14.56
C ARG A 106 -22.01 -18.50 -15.02
N ARG A 107 -21.52 -17.28 -15.24
CA ARG A 107 -20.17 -16.99 -15.73
C ARG A 107 -19.54 -15.96 -14.82
N ASP A 108 -18.26 -16.15 -14.56
CA ASP A 108 -17.41 -15.11 -14.00
C ASP A 108 -16.77 -14.36 -15.16
N ASP A 109 -17.25 -13.14 -15.43
CA ASP A 109 -16.66 -12.29 -16.45
C ASP A 109 -15.44 -11.55 -15.92
N PHE A 110 -15.45 -11.26 -14.62
CA PHE A 110 -14.41 -10.54 -13.90
C PHE A 110 -13.13 -11.35 -13.69
N ALA A 111 -13.22 -12.67 -13.69
CA ALA A 111 -12.05 -13.56 -13.62
C ALA A 111 -11.10 -13.49 -14.84
N ARG A 112 -11.43 -12.79 -15.93
CA ARG A 112 -10.59 -12.71 -17.14
C ARG A 112 -10.17 -11.29 -17.43
N PHE A 113 -8.88 -11.05 -17.65
CA PHE A 113 -8.37 -9.74 -18.01
C PHE A 113 -8.59 -9.42 -19.49
N VAL A 114 -8.67 -8.13 -19.82
CA VAL A 114 -8.88 -7.64 -21.19
C VAL A 114 -7.64 -6.94 -21.75
N PRO A 115 -7.38 -7.05 -23.06
CA PRO A 115 -6.34 -6.26 -23.71
C PRO A 115 -6.58 -4.76 -23.53
N LEU A 116 -5.49 -4.00 -23.45
CA LEU A 116 -5.53 -2.55 -23.41
C LEU A 116 -5.46 -1.98 -24.84
N ASP A 117 -6.15 -0.86 -25.06
CA ASP A 117 -5.83 -0.03 -26.23
C ASP A 117 -4.46 0.64 -26.06
N ALA A 118 -3.93 1.17 -27.17
CA ALA A 118 -2.57 1.72 -27.19
C ALA A 118 -2.36 2.94 -26.27
N LEU A 119 -3.43 3.70 -25.95
CA LEU A 119 -3.33 4.85 -25.05
C LEU A 119 -3.37 4.39 -23.59
N ALA A 120 -4.27 3.47 -23.25
CA ALA A 120 -4.35 2.85 -21.94
C ALA A 120 -3.04 2.11 -21.60
N GLU A 121 -2.51 1.32 -22.53
CA GLU A 121 -1.22 0.65 -22.36
C GLU A 121 -0.09 1.67 -22.12
N LEU A 122 -0.03 2.74 -22.92
CA LEU A 122 0.98 3.78 -22.73
C LEU A 122 0.90 4.40 -21.33
N GLY A 123 -0.30 4.79 -20.88
CA GLY A 123 -0.51 5.39 -19.56
C GLY A 123 -0.12 4.46 -18.42
N TRP A 124 -0.52 3.19 -18.50
CA TRP A 124 -0.20 2.20 -17.48
C TRP A 124 1.28 1.83 -17.44
N ARG A 125 1.95 1.75 -18.59
CA ARG A 125 3.41 1.56 -18.63
C ARG A 125 4.16 2.76 -18.05
N ILE A 126 3.71 3.99 -18.29
CA ILE A 126 4.29 5.17 -17.63
C ILE A 126 4.14 5.07 -16.11
N ARG A 127 2.94 4.69 -15.62
CA ARG A 127 2.69 4.53 -14.19
C ARG A 127 3.55 3.43 -13.56
N ILE A 128 3.66 2.26 -14.20
CA ILE A 128 4.31 1.08 -13.62
C ILE A 128 5.82 1.11 -13.87
N GLU A 129 6.25 1.28 -15.11
CA GLU A 129 7.66 1.16 -15.52
C GLU A 129 8.38 2.51 -15.53
N GLY A 130 7.65 3.63 -15.47
CA GLY A 130 8.22 4.97 -15.60
C GLY A 130 8.50 5.35 -17.06
N SER A 131 9.14 6.50 -17.23
CA SER A 131 9.45 7.05 -18.55
C SER A 131 10.70 6.44 -19.19
N ARG A 132 11.72 6.10 -18.40
CA ARG A 132 12.95 5.41 -18.82
C ARG A 132 13.67 6.08 -20.01
N GLY A 133 13.58 7.40 -20.16
CA GLY A 133 14.15 8.15 -21.30
C GLY A 133 13.40 7.95 -22.62
N ILE A 134 12.25 7.28 -22.61
CA ILE A 134 11.44 7.05 -23.80
C ILE A 134 10.66 8.32 -24.10
N LYS A 135 11.02 9.02 -25.19
CA LYS A 135 10.40 10.32 -25.58
C LYS A 135 8.87 10.34 -25.52
N ARG A 136 8.20 9.28 -26.00
CA ARG A 136 6.73 9.18 -26.00
C ARG A 136 6.12 9.15 -24.58
N ARG A 137 6.89 8.73 -23.58
CA ARG A 137 6.50 8.67 -22.16
C ARG A 137 6.81 9.96 -21.39
N GLU A 138 7.58 10.87 -21.99
CA GLU A 138 8.09 12.09 -21.33
C GLU A 138 7.44 13.38 -21.84
N PHE A 139 6.29 13.27 -22.52
CA PHE A 139 5.59 14.43 -23.07
C PHE A 139 5.18 15.47 -22.00
N ALA A 140 5.05 15.05 -20.75
CA ALA A 140 4.78 15.89 -19.58
C ALA A 140 5.98 16.01 -18.62
N GLY A 141 7.17 15.60 -19.06
CA GLY A 141 8.37 15.46 -18.24
C GLY A 141 8.67 14.00 -17.84
N PRO A 142 9.88 13.70 -17.32
CA PRO A 142 10.23 12.38 -16.82
C PRO A 142 9.34 11.93 -15.66
N VAL A 143 9.08 10.62 -15.59
CA VAL A 143 8.24 10.01 -14.56
C VAL A 143 8.95 8.80 -13.97
N VAL A 144 9.11 8.80 -12.65
CA VAL A 144 9.57 7.62 -11.88
C VAL A 144 8.38 6.66 -11.75
N GLY A 145 8.57 5.42 -12.22
CA GLY A 145 7.52 4.39 -12.19
C GLY A 145 7.42 3.67 -10.85
N LEU A 146 6.31 2.98 -10.61
CA LEU A 146 6.14 2.14 -9.43
C LEU A 146 7.26 1.10 -9.28
N GLN A 147 7.74 0.49 -10.37
CA GLN A 147 8.83 -0.49 -10.32
C GLN A 147 10.10 0.07 -9.67
N GLU A 148 10.46 1.31 -10.00
CA GLU A 148 11.63 2.01 -9.45
C GLU A 148 11.36 2.44 -8.00
N ILE A 149 10.20 3.07 -7.75
CA ILE A 149 9.77 3.48 -6.39
C ILE A 149 9.85 2.32 -5.39
N TYR A 150 9.41 1.12 -5.80
CA TYR A 150 9.44 -0.05 -4.92
C TYR A 150 10.84 -0.60 -4.70
N ARG A 151 11.66 -0.75 -5.75
CA ARG A 151 13.02 -1.27 -5.58
C ARG A 151 13.88 -0.33 -4.74
N ASP A 152 13.83 0.96 -5.04
CA ASP A 152 14.59 1.98 -4.32
C ASP A 152 14.10 2.11 -2.88
N GLY A 153 12.78 2.13 -2.67
CA GLY A 153 12.18 2.20 -1.33
C GLY A 153 12.53 1.01 -0.44
N LEU A 154 12.44 -0.22 -0.97
CA LEU A 154 12.78 -1.43 -0.22
C LEU A 154 14.28 -1.48 0.11
N ALA A 155 15.15 -1.15 -0.85
CA ALA A 155 16.59 -1.08 -0.63
C ALA A 155 16.97 0.01 0.39
N HIS A 156 16.31 1.17 0.32
CA HIS A 156 16.52 2.28 1.24
C HIS A 156 16.13 1.92 2.67
N LEU A 157 14.99 1.24 2.87
CA LEU A 157 14.59 0.75 4.20
C LEU A 157 15.63 -0.20 4.80
N ASP A 158 16.19 -1.12 4.02
CA ASP A 158 17.26 -2.00 4.49
C ASP A 158 18.55 -1.25 4.79
N ALA A 159 18.94 -0.28 3.97
CA ALA A 159 20.10 0.55 4.22
C ALA A 159 19.96 1.34 5.53
N ARG A 160 18.77 1.91 5.79
CA ARG A 160 18.46 2.63 7.03
C ARG A 160 18.46 1.70 8.24
N ALA A 161 17.81 0.55 8.13
CA ALA A 161 17.80 -0.46 9.18
C ALA A 161 19.24 -0.90 9.53
N ASN A 162 20.08 -1.14 8.53
CA ASN A 162 21.47 -1.52 8.75
C ASN A 162 22.31 -0.38 9.34
N SER A 163 22.07 0.85 8.92
CA SER A 163 22.77 2.04 9.43
C SER A 163 22.47 2.29 10.91
N LEU A 164 21.21 2.13 11.33
CA LEU A 164 20.76 2.44 12.69
C LEU A 164 20.86 1.24 13.65
N PHE A 165 20.59 0.03 13.16
CA PHE A 165 20.41 -1.16 13.98
C PHE A 165 21.28 -2.35 13.54
N ARG A 166 22.12 -2.20 12.50
CA ARG A 166 22.98 -3.27 11.96
C ARG A 166 22.20 -4.56 11.63
N MET A 167 20.97 -4.38 11.17
CA MET A 167 20.02 -5.44 10.81
C MET A 167 19.27 -5.04 9.54
N ASN A 168 18.79 -6.03 8.79
CA ASN A 168 17.83 -5.79 7.71
C ASN A 168 16.48 -5.35 8.30
N PHE A 169 15.68 -4.64 7.51
CA PHE A 169 14.38 -4.12 7.93
C PHE A 169 13.46 -5.24 8.45
N THR A 170 13.43 -6.38 7.76
CA THR A 170 12.62 -7.56 8.11
C THR A 170 12.96 -8.15 9.47
N ALA A 171 14.18 -7.95 9.95
CA ALA A 171 14.67 -8.50 11.20
C ALA A 171 14.47 -7.54 12.39
N LEU A 172 14.05 -6.30 12.14
CA LEU A 172 13.74 -5.34 13.18
C LEU A 172 12.45 -5.71 13.92
N PRO A 173 12.35 -5.45 15.24
CA PRO A 173 11.08 -5.50 15.94
C PRO A 173 10.05 -4.54 15.33
N GLY A 174 8.77 -4.90 15.37
CA GLY A 174 7.67 -4.09 14.81
C GLY A 174 7.71 -2.60 15.15
N PRO A 175 7.96 -2.19 16.41
CA PRO A 175 8.08 -0.77 16.76
C PRO A 175 9.25 -0.04 16.08
N ALA A 176 10.36 -0.73 15.78
CA ALA A 176 11.49 -0.16 15.04
C ALA A 176 11.19 -0.09 13.53
N GLN A 177 10.48 -1.07 12.97
CA GLN A 177 9.97 -0.99 11.59
C GLN A 177 9.02 0.22 11.43
N ASP A 178 8.07 0.36 12.35
CA ASP A 178 7.11 1.46 12.34
C ASP A 178 7.77 2.83 12.37
N LEU A 179 8.86 2.96 13.12
CA LEU A 179 9.62 4.18 13.22
C LEU A 179 10.23 4.59 11.89
N LEU A 180 10.86 3.65 11.20
CA LEU A 180 11.45 3.93 9.90
C LEU A 180 10.37 4.33 8.90
N LEU A 181 9.23 3.60 8.87
CA LEU A 181 8.11 3.87 7.98
C LEU A 181 7.41 5.21 8.27
N SER A 182 7.33 5.62 9.53
CA SER A 182 6.65 6.86 9.92
C SER A 182 7.55 8.10 9.93
N ASP A 183 8.85 7.97 9.67
CA ASP A 183 9.77 9.09 9.62
C ASP A 183 9.47 10.04 8.45
N GLN A 184 8.78 11.15 8.76
CA GLN A 184 8.38 12.17 7.80
C GLN A 184 9.54 13.04 7.31
N THR A 185 10.73 12.93 7.91
CA THR A 185 11.91 13.71 7.49
C THR A 185 12.66 13.07 6.33
N ASP A 186 12.37 11.81 6.04
CA ASP A 186 12.98 11.04 4.96
C ASP A 186 12.07 10.98 3.74
N GLY A 187 12.37 11.81 2.73
CA GLY A 187 11.58 11.91 1.50
C GLY A 187 11.55 10.63 0.66
N ASP A 188 12.63 9.85 0.64
CA ASP A 188 12.71 8.62 -0.16
C ASP A 188 11.85 7.53 0.48
N THR A 189 11.92 7.41 1.81
CA THR A 189 11.01 6.53 2.57
C THR A 189 9.56 6.95 2.36
N GLN A 190 9.23 8.25 2.44
CA GLN A 190 7.83 8.70 2.29
C GLN A 190 7.29 8.54 0.86
N THR A 191 8.13 8.70 -0.17
CA THR A 191 7.77 8.37 -1.56
C THR A 191 7.33 6.92 -1.68
N PHE A 192 8.11 5.99 -1.14
CA PHE A 192 7.79 4.58 -1.12
C PHE A 192 6.56 4.26 -0.28
N VAL A 193 6.48 4.76 0.96
CA VAL A 193 5.36 4.53 1.87
C VAL A 193 4.04 5.01 1.27
N GLY A 194 4.02 6.18 0.63
CA GLY A 194 2.81 6.68 -0.04
C GLY A 194 2.31 5.73 -1.13
N ALA A 195 3.20 5.24 -1.98
CA ALA A 195 2.85 4.29 -3.04
C ALA A 195 2.45 2.91 -2.48
N ALA A 196 3.21 2.40 -1.52
CA ALA A 196 3.00 1.09 -0.89
C ALA A 196 1.69 1.04 -0.10
N LEU A 197 1.38 2.09 0.64
CA LEU A 197 0.16 2.17 1.42
C LEU A 197 -1.08 2.32 0.54
N SER A 198 -1.03 3.17 -0.49
CA SER A 198 -2.13 3.29 -1.47
C SER A 198 -2.42 1.94 -2.13
N ASN A 199 -1.38 1.27 -2.66
CA ASN A 199 -1.56 -0.02 -3.31
C ASN A 199 -1.97 -1.12 -2.31
N SER A 200 -1.58 -1.01 -1.04
CA SER A 200 -2.02 -1.93 0.01
C SER A 200 -3.52 -1.82 0.27
N LEU A 201 -4.06 -0.60 0.30
CA LEU A 201 -5.50 -0.38 0.43
C LEU A 201 -6.27 -0.88 -0.79
N ASP A 202 -5.77 -0.59 -2.00
CA ASP A 202 -6.36 -1.09 -3.24
C ASP A 202 -6.39 -2.63 -3.27
N ALA A 203 -5.31 -3.29 -2.84
CA ALA A 203 -5.25 -4.74 -2.77
C ALA A 203 -6.08 -5.33 -1.63
N MET A 204 -6.14 -4.69 -0.46
CA MET A 204 -6.88 -5.21 0.71
C MET A 204 -8.39 -5.15 0.49
N TYR A 205 -8.88 -4.06 -0.09
CA TYR A 205 -10.31 -3.76 -0.18
C TYR A 205 -10.85 -3.79 -1.61
N GLY A 206 -9.98 -3.97 -2.61
CA GLY A 206 -10.37 -4.17 -4.00
C GLY A 206 -10.83 -5.59 -4.29
N PRO A 207 -11.15 -5.88 -5.56
CA PRO A 207 -11.58 -7.21 -5.97
C PRO A 207 -10.46 -8.26 -5.90
N PRO A 208 -10.76 -9.50 -5.50
CA PRO A 208 -9.75 -10.56 -5.35
C PRO A 208 -9.07 -11.00 -6.65
N GLU A 209 -9.64 -10.67 -7.81
CA GLU A 209 -9.09 -11.01 -9.13
C GLU A 209 -7.74 -10.35 -9.41
N TYR A 210 -7.41 -9.28 -8.67
CA TYR A 210 -6.09 -8.63 -8.70
C TYR A 210 -5.09 -9.25 -7.70
N GLY A 211 -5.44 -10.35 -7.04
CA GLY A 211 -4.56 -11.17 -6.20
C GLY A 211 -4.57 -10.84 -4.70
N GLY A 212 -5.11 -9.67 -4.34
CA GLY A 212 -5.37 -9.23 -2.98
C GLY A 212 -6.73 -9.70 -2.47
N ASN A 213 -7.20 -9.15 -1.34
CA ASN A 213 -8.50 -9.46 -0.73
C ASN A 213 -8.89 -10.95 -0.80
N ARG A 214 -7.91 -11.84 -0.61
CA ARG A 214 -8.09 -13.27 -0.84
C ARG A 214 -9.21 -13.81 0.02
N GLN A 215 -10.01 -14.70 -0.55
CA GLN A 215 -11.18 -15.27 0.12
C GLN A 215 -12.17 -14.20 0.65
N LEU A 216 -12.14 -13.01 0.03
CA LEU A 216 -12.96 -11.85 0.37
C LEU A 216 -12.69 -11.34 1.80
N VAL A 217 -11.49 -11.56 2.33
CA VAL A 217 -11.21 -11.32 3.74
C VAL A 217 -11.41 -9.85 4.15
N GLY A 218 -10.97 -8.89 3.34
CA GLY A 218 -11.16 -7.47 3.61
C GLY A 218 -12.64 -7.06 3.55
N TRP A 219 -13.39 -7.63 2.60
CA TRP A 219 -14.83 -7.39 2.49
C TRP A 219 -15.61 -8.01 3.65
N ARG A 220 -15.33 -9.28 3.99
CA ARG A 220 -15.96 -9.98 5.12
C ARG A 220 -15.68 -9.29 6.45
N TYR A 221 -14.43 -8.90 6.66
CA TYR A 221 -13.99 -8.21 7.87
C TYR A 221 -14.74 -6.88 8.06
N THR A 222 -14.82 -6.08 7.00
CA THR A 222 -15.53 -4.79 7.03
C THR A 222 -17.05 -4.90 6.92
N ALA A 223 -17.58 -6.14 6.88
CA ALA A 223 -18.99 -6.42 6.60
C ALA A 223 -19.50 -5.78 5.29
N TRP A 224 -18.60 -5.53 4.34
CA TRP A 224 -18.94 -5.06 3.02
C TRP A 224 -19.39 -6.25 2.14
N PRO A 225 -20.59 -6.23 1.54
CA PRO A 225 -21.08 -7.32 0.69
C PRO A 225 -20.32 -7.46 -0.64
N GLY A 226 -19.40 -6.53 -0.94
CA GLY A 226 -18.65 -6.56 -2.18
C GLY A 226 -19.54 -6.27 -3.39
N ASP A 227 -19.36 -7.07 -4.42
CA ASP A 227 -20.14 -7.07 -5.65
C ASP A 227 -21.42 -7.95 -5.57
N SER A 228 -21.68 -8.57 -4.42
CA SER A 228 -22.93 -9.30 -4.14
C SER A 228 -23.96 -8.40 -3.46
N GLN A 229 -24.31 -7.29 -4.12
CA GLN A 229 -25.23 -6.29 -3.57
C GLN A 229 -26.69 -6.76 -3.61
N PRO A 230 -27.52 -6.38 -2.62
CA PRO A 230 -28.96 -6.61 -2.69
C PRO A 230 -29.58 -5.79 -3.82
N ARG A 231 -30.79 -6.16 -4.26
CA ARG A 231 -31.53 -5.42 -5.30
C ARG A 231 -31.81 -3.95 -4.94
N GLY A 232 -31.75 -3.61 -3.67
CA GLY A 232 -31.90 -2.25 -3.15
C GLY A 232 -31.97 -2.24 -1.64
N PHE A 233 -31.96 -1.03 -1.07
CA PHE A 233 -32.09 -0.80 0.35
C PHE A 233 -33.41 -0.06 0.63
N SER A 234 -34.12 -0.46 1.69
CA SER A 234 -35.28 0.28 2.15
C SER A 234 -34.85 1.65 2.70
N ARG A 235 -35.80 2.60 2.79
CA ARG A 235 -35.54 3.92 3.38
C ARG A 235 -34.95 3.81 4.79
N SER A 236 -35.46 2.88 5.61
CA SER A 236 -34.95 2.68 6.96
C SER A 236 -33.54 2.11 6.98
N GLN A 237 -33.18 1.21 6.05
CA GLN A 237 -31.81 0.67 5.93
C GLN A 237 -30.81 1.72 5.47
N VAL A 238 -31.24 2.69 4.65
CA VAL A 238 -30.38 3.81 4.21
C VAL A 238 -30.18 4.83 5.35
N SER A 239 -31.23 5.11 6.12
CA SER A 239 -31.18 6.15 7.16
C SER A 239 -30.61 5.71 8.50
N ASN A 240 -30.54 4.40 8.76
CA ASN A 240 -30.09 3.87 10.04
C ASN A 240 -28.81 3.06 9.89
N ALA A 241 -28.00 3.04 10.94
CA ALA A 241 -26.82 2.20 11.01
C ALA A 241 -27.23 0.72 10.92
N GLY A 242 -26.54 -0.04 10.08
CA GLY A 242 -26.77 -1.47 9.94
C GLY A 242 -26.38 -2.24 11.21
N PRO A 243 -26.85 -3.49 11.37
CA PRO A 243 -26.57 -4.31 12.55
C PRO A 243 -25.07 -4.55 12.80
N ASN A 244 -24.23 -4.45 11.76
CA ASN A 244 -22.78 -4.63 11.83
C ASN A 244 -22.00 -3.30 11.71
N SER A 245 -22.63 -2.15 11.99
CA SER A 245 -21.92 -0.87 11.96
C SER A 245 -20.92 -0.79 13.12
N ALA A 246 -19.63 -0.94 12.82
CA ALA A 246 -18.58 -0.71 13.80
C ALA A 246 -18.41 0.80 14.05
N ARG A 247 -18.25 1.19 15.31
CA ARG A 247 -17.75 2.53 15.67
C ARG A 247 -16.24 2.41 15.84
N LEU A 248 -15.49 3.32 15.22
CA LEU A 248 -14.04 3.38 15.40
C LEU A 248 -13.73 3.62 16.88
N GLY A 249 -13.06 2.65 17.50
CA GLY A 249 -12.54 2.80 18.86
C GLY A 249 -11.34 3.74 18.89
N PRO A 250 -10.96 4.24 20.09
CA PRO A 250 -9.80 5.14 20.24
C PRO A 250 -8.49 4.55 19.68
N ALA A 251 -8.28 3.24 19.82
CA ALA A 251 -7.08 2.56 19.32
C ALA A 251 -7.01 2.57 17.78
N ALA A 252 -8.12 2.34 17.09
CA ALA A 252 -8.19 2.38 15.63
C ALA A 252 -7.95 3.81 15.10
N ILE A 253 -8.45 4.83 15.81
CA ILE A 253 -8.19 6.24 15.48
C ILE A 253 -6.70 6.56 15.64
N GLU A 254 -6.06 6.09 16.72
CA GLU A 254 -4.63 6.30 16.96
C GLU A 254 -3.76 5.60 15.90
N ALA A 255 -4.11 4.37 15.50
CA ALA A 255 -3.44 3.65 14.43
C ALA A 255 -3.54 4.39 13.09
N ALA A 256 -4.73 4.87 12.72
CA ALA A 256 -4.92 5.66 11.50
C ALA A 256 -4.07 6.94 11.51
N GLN A 257 -3.97 7.62 12.67
CA GLN A 257 -3.17 8.83 12.84
C GLN A 257 -1.66 8.63 12.61
N ARG A 258 -1.16 7.39 12.70
CA ARG A 258 0.25 7.06 12.49
C ARG A 258 0.71 7.27 11.04
N PHE A 259 -0.16 6.95 10.08
CA PHE A 259 0.15 7.00 8.65
C PHE A 259 -0.63 8.10 7.91
N LEU A 260 -1.66 8.69 8.53
CA LEU A 260 -2.41 9.83 8.01
C LEU A 260 -1.52 10.99 7.52
N PRO A 261 -0.44 11.40 8.23
CA PRO A 261 0.46 12.45 7.74
C PRO A 261 1.09 12.15 6.38
N ALA A 262 1.38 10.88 6.07
CA ALA A 262 1.89 10.46 4.75
C ALA A 262 0.84 10.58 3.64
N PHE A 263 -0.47 10.55 3.99
CA PHE A 263 -1.57 10.83 3.06
C PHE A 263 -1.88 12.32 2.93
N VAL A 264 -1.55 13.12 3.94
CA VAL A 264 -1.63 14.58 3.85
C VAL A 264 -0.41 15.07 3.07
N GLY A 265 -0.40 14.78 1.77
CA GLY A 265 0.51 15.44 0.85
C GLY A 265 0.43 16.94 1.09
N ARG A 266 1.57 17.63 1.04
CA ARG A 266 1.55 19.10 1.02
C ARG A 266 0.63 19.49 -0.13
N PRO A 267 -0.43 20.29 0.09
CA PRO A 267 -1.23 20.77 -1.02
C PRO A 267 -0.29 21.39 -2.04
N ALA A 268 -0.44 21.02 -3.31
CA ALA A 268 0.32 21.66 -4.37
C ALA A 268 0.22 23.18 -4.19
N SER A 269 1.36 23.86 -4.20
CA SER A 269 1.40 25.30 -4.12
C SER A 269 0.38 25.87 -5.11
N ARG A 270 -0.56 26.69 -4.62
CA ARG A 270 -1.52 27.40 -5.47
C ARG A 270 -0.85 28.42 -6.39
N GLU A 271 0.47 28.59 -6.31
CA GLU A 271 1.26 29.36 -7.27
C GLU A 271 1.47 28.57 -8.57
N GLN A 272 0.35 28.41 -9.29
CA GLN A 272 0.29 28.77 -10.70
C GLN A 272 1.33 28.16 -11.66
N PHE A 273 1.55 26.85 -11.62
CA PHE A 273 2.45 26.18 -12.57
C PHE A 273 2.06 26.28 -14.06
N TRP A 274 0.86 26.80 -14.36
CA TRP A 274 0.36 27.02 -15.72
C TRP A 274 0.48 28.45 -16.24
N LEU A 275 0.69 29.45 -15.38
CA LEU A 275 0.59 30.87 -15.78
C LEU A 275 1.87 31.44 -16.39
N ALA A 276 2.95 30.66 -16.42
CA ALA A 276 4.17 31.00 -17.14
C ALA A 276 4.27 30.35 -18.54
N ARG A 277 3.25 29.62 -19.00
CA ARG A 277 3.26 29.02 -20.35
C ARG A 277 2.81 30.03 -21.40
N ALA A 278 3.66 30.24 -22.41
CA ALA A 278 3.30 30.98 -23.62
C ALA A 278 2.03 30.39 -24.24
N GLY A 279 0.96 31.20 -24.38
CA GLY A 279 -0.31 30.81 -25.00
C GLY A 279 -1.56 30.99 -24.15
N PHE A 280 -1.44 31.24 -22.85
CA PHE A 280 -2.58 31.54 -21.97
C PHE A 280 -2.45 32.94 -21.37
N MET A 281 -2.78 33.98 -22.15
CA MET A 281 -2.90 35.34 -21.63
C MET A 281 -4.24 35.51 -20.89
N ARG A 282 -4.20 36.14 -19.72
CA ARG A 282 -5.41 36.60 -19.01
C ARG A 282 -5.97 37.83 -19.73
N ALA A 283 -7.29 37.86 -19.92
CA ALA A 283 -8.05 39.09 -20.12
C ALA A 283 -8.17 39.86 -18.79
#